data_AF-A0A7L4GMN1-F1
#
_entry.id   AF-A0A7L4GMN1-F1
#
_cell.length_a   1.000
_cell.length_b   1.000
_cell.length_c   1.000
_cell.angle_alpha   90.00
_cell.angle_beta   90.00
_cell.angle_gamma   90.00
#
_symmetry.space_group_name_H-M   'P 1'
#
loop_
_entity.id
_entity.type
_entity.pdbx_description
1 polymer ?
#
loop_
_entity_poly.entity_id
_entity_poly.type
_entity_poly.pdbx_seq_one_letter_code
_entity_poly.pdbx_strand_id
1 'polypeptide(L)'
;LLQQEGVVLAQLDRAHTELTRQRQEYVCGAAERKSLLDTLIVEIEKKRDQPAVEFLTLLSLLCPPSCEAVKAPIPAPVSPELQRTVKRVSEMSQLVMGAVVKFKGKAKQWVTLDPETASPFLLLSKDCRTVRLGDGQQKLSNSPKRFTGSPSVLGAQG
;
A
#
# COMPACT_ATOMS: atom_id res chain seq x y z
N LEU A 1 -20.86 1.69 -8.78
CA LEU A 1 -19.77 1.10 -7.97
C LEU A 1 -18.48 0.99 -8.78
N LEU A 2 -18.40 0.16 -9.83
CA LEU A 2 -17.19 0.00 -10.66
C LEU A 2 -16.65 1.32 -11.26
N GLN A 3 -17.55 2.19 -11.74
CA GLN A 3 -17.15 3.50 -12.28
C GLN A 3 -16.57 4.44 -11.22
N GLN A 4 -17.05 4.35 -9.98
CA GLN A 4 -16.60 5.19 -8.87
C GLN A 4 -15.24 4.73 -8.32
N GLU A 5 -15.01 3.41 -8.31
CA GLU A 5 -13.73 2.79 -7.98
C GLU A 5 -12.62 3.21 -8.95
N GLY A 6 -12.89 3.13 -10.27
CA GLY A 6 -11.93 3.53 -11.29
C GLY A 6 -11.50 5.00 -11.20
N VAL A 7 -12.42 5.89 -10.83
CA VAL A 7 -12.11 7.32 -10.65
C VAL A 7 -11.18 7.55 -9.46
N VAL A 8 -11.42 6.87 -8.34
CA VAL A 8 -10.59 7.02 -7.13
C VAL A 8 -9.19 6.44 -7.36
N LEU A 9 -9.08 5.30 -8.02
CA LEU A 9 -7.79 4.70 -8.38
C LEU A 9 -6.99 5.62 -9.29
N ALA A 10 -7.61 6.16 -10.34
CA ALA A 10 -6.94 7.10 -11.25
C ALA A 10 -6.53 8.43 -10.59
N GLN A 11 -7.21 8.86 -9.51
CA GLN A 11 -6.80 10.02 -8.72
C GLN A 11 -5.59 9.70 -7.83
N LEU A 12 -5.58 8.51 -7.22
CA LEU A 12 -4.48 8.04 -6.39
C LEU A 12 -3.21 7.82 -7.21
N ASP A 13 -3.32 7.19 -8.38
CA ASP A 13 -2.19 6.94 -9.27
C ASP A 13 -1.55 8.27 -9.71
N ARG A 14 -2.36 9.24 -10.15
CA ARG A 14 -1.87 10.58 -10.51
C ARG A 14 -1.15 11.27 -9.35
N ALA A 15 -1.75 11.24 -8.15
CA ALA A 15 -1.14 11.80 -6.95
C ALA A 15 0.20 11.12 -6.59
N HIS A 16 0.27 9.79 -6.71
CA HIS A 16 1.46 9.02 -6.41
C HIS A 16 2.59 9.30 -7.42
N THR A 17 2.28 9.36 -8.71
CA THR A 17 3.25 9.71 -9.76
C THR A 17 3.84 11.09 -9.53
N GLU A 18 2.99 12.10 -9.25
CA GLU A 18 3.46 13.47 -9.05
C GLU A 18 4.32 13.61 -7.79
N LEU A 19 3.94 12.98 -6.69
CA LEU A 19 4.77 12.94 -5.47
C LEU A 19 6.13 12.29 -5.71
N THR A 20 6.13 11.18 -6.46
CA THR A 20 7.37 10.44 -6.76
C THR A 20 8.29 11.27 -7.63
N ARG A 21 7.74 11.99 -8.62
CA ARG A 21 8.48 12.93 -9.46
C ARG A 21 9.12 14.05 -8.63
N GLN A 22 8.33 14.75 -7.81
CA GLN A 22 8.82 15.84 -6.96
C GLN A 22 9.90 15.37 -5.97
N ARG A 23 9.70 14.19 -5.36
CA ARG A 23 10.70 13.57 -4.49
C ARG A 23 12.00 13.30 -5.24
N GLN A 24 11.91 12.75 -6.45
CA GLN A 24 13.10 12.42 -7.23
C GLN A 24 13.88 13.66 -7.64
N GLU A 25 13.20 14.72 -8.09
CA GLU A 25 13.82 16.01 -8.43
C GLU A 25 14.56 16.61 -7.24
N TYR A 26 13.93 16.58 -6.06
CA TYR A 26 14.57 17.00 -4.81
C TYR A 26 15.81 16.17 -4.49
N VAL A 27 15.72 14.84 -4.58
CA VAL A 27 16.83 13.93 -4.30
C VAL A 27 18.00 14.16 -5.26
N CYS A 28 17.74 14.31 -6.57
CA CYS A 28 18.76 14.62 -7.56
C CYS A 28 19.45 15.96 -7.26
N GLY A 29 18.67 17.04 -7.04
CA GLY A 29 19.23 18.36 -6.76
C GLY A 29 20.00 18.44 -5.43
N ALA A 30 19.64 17.60 -4.45
CA ALA A 30 20.41 17.45 -3.22
C ALA A 30 21.71 16.67 -3.44
N ALA A 31 21.68 15.59 -4.23
CA ALA A 31 22.86 14.79 -4.56
C ALA A 31 23.90 15.60 -5.37
N GLU A 32 23.46 16.43 -6.32
CA GLU A 32 24.33 17.33 -7.08
C GLU A 32 25.08 18.31 -6.16
N ARG A 33 24.36 18.97 -5.24
CA ARG A 33 24.98 19.87 -4.25
C ARG A 33 25.95 19.15 -3.34
N LYS A 34 25.61 17.93 -2.89
CA LYS A 34 26.51 17.10 -2.09
C LYS A 34 27.81 16.82 -2.83
N SER A 35 27.72 16.42 -4.10
CA SER A 35 28.89 16.16 -4.95
C SER A 35 29.76 17.41 -5.16
N LEU A 36 29.13 18.58 -5.33
CA LEU A 36 29.86 19.85 -5.39
C LEU A 36 30.60 20.13 -4.08
N LEU A 37 29.94 19.98 -2.93
CA LEU A 37 30.57 20.17 -1.62
C LEU A 37 31.72 19.17 -1.39
N ASP A 38 31.54 17.90 -1.72
CA ASP A 38 32.57 16.87 -1.60
C ASP A 38 33.80 17.24 -2.47
N THR A 39 33.58 17.76 -3.68
CA THR A 39 34.66 18.25 -4.57
C THR A 39 35.39 19.45 -3.98
N LEU A 40 34.65 20.42 -3.42
CA LEU A 40 35.23 21.61 -2.79
C LEU A 40 36.08 21.26 -1.57
N ILE A 41 35.63 20.30 -0.76
CA ILE A 41 36.39 19.80 0.39
C ILE A 41 37.74 19.26 -0.08
N VAL A 42 37.74 18.40 -1.12
CA VAL A 42 38.98 17.84 -1.68
C VAL A 42 39.93 18.93 -2.19
N GLU A 43 39.43 19.96 -2.88
CA GLU A 43 40.28 21.06 -3.36
C GLU A 43 40.84 21.92 -2.22
N ILE A 44 40.05 22.21 -1.19
CA ILE A 44 40.51 22.91 0.02
C ILE A 44 41.61 22.09 0.71
N GLU A 45 41.42 20.78 0.87
CA GLU A 45 42.40 19.89 1.50
C GLU A 45 43.73 19.86 0.74
N LYS A 46 43.71 19.81 -0.60
CA LYS A 46 44.94 19.87 -1.43
C LYS A 46 45.68 21.20 -1.30
N LYS A 47 44.94 22.29 -1.12
CA LYS A 47 45.48 23.66 -1.17
C LYS A 47 45.87 24.20 0.21
N ARG A 48 45.50 23.52 1.31
CA ARG A 48 45.73 24.00 2.68
C ARG A 48 47.21 24.23 3.02
N ASP A 49 48.11 23.45 2.42
CA ASP A 49 49.55 23.48 2.72
C ASP A 49 50.31 24.47 1.78
N GLN A 50 49.60 25.17 0.89
CA GLN A 50 50.16 26.16 -0.04
C GLN A 50 50.26 27.56 0.60
N PRO A 51 51.01 28.51 -0.02
CA PRO A 51 51.10 29.88 0.47
C PRO A 51 49.71 30.54 0.62
N ALA A 52 49.54 31.32 1.68
CA ALA A 52 48.25 31.90 2.08
C ALA A 52 47.53 32.67 0.96
N VAL A 53 48.27 33.29 0.03
CA VAL A 53 47.70 34.01 -1.11
C VAL A 53 46.94 33.09 -2.08
N GLU A 54 47.44 31.88 -2.35
CA GLU A 54 46.77 30.91 -3.22
C GLU A 54 45.53 30.32 -2.54
N PHE A 55 45.64 30.03 -1.25
CA PHE A 55 44.53 29.53 -0.43
C PHE A 55 43.38 30.55 -0.31
N LEU A 56 43.70 31.82 -0.08
CA LEU A 56 42.69 32.89 0.02
C LEU A 56 42.02 33.22 -1.32
N THR A 57 42.77 33.10 -2.43
CA THR A 57 42.21 33.28 -3.77
C THR A 57 41.22 32.16 -4.11
N LEU A 58 41.55 30.91 -3.74
CA LEU A 58 40.66 29.76 -3.86
C LEU A 58 39.37 29.98 -3.05
N LEU A 59 39.47 30.34 -1.76
CA LEU A 59 38.30 30.58 -0.91
C LEU A 59 37.42 31.73 -1.42
N SER A 60 38.02 32.79 -1.98
CA SER A 60 37.28 33.93 -2.54
C SER A 60 36.52 33.57 -3.83
N LEU A 61 37.03 32.63 -4.62
CA LEU A 61 36.36 32.10 -5.81
C LEU A 61 35.28 31.06 -5.47
N LEU A 62 35.51 30.25 -4.43
CA LEU A 62 34.64 29.14 -4.03
C LEU A 62 33.51 29.54 -3.09
N CYS A 63 33.66 30.66 -2.37
CA CYS A 63 32.70 31.15 -1.39
C CYS A 63 32.34 32.62 -1.68
N PRO A 64 31.53 32.89 -2.72
CA PRO A 64 31.05 34.25 -2.97
C PRO A 64 30.23 34.76 -1.76
N PRO A 65 30.23 36.07 -1.48
CA PRO A 65 29.59 36.65 -0.30
C PRO A 65 28.06 36.42 -0.21
N SER A 66 27.41 35.93 -1.28
CA SER A 66 26.06 35.36 -1.20
C SER A 66 26.11 33.85 -0.95
N CYS A 67 26.25 33.47 0.31
CA CYS A 67 26.12 32.09 0.81
C CYS A 67 24.70 31.49 0.64
N GLU A 68 23.90 31.99 -0.30
CA GLU A 68 22.57 31.48 -0.63
C GLU A 68 22.63 30.17 -1.42
N ALA A 69 23.71 29.93 -2.19
CA ALA A 69 23.86 28.74 -3.04
C ALA A 69 24.08 27.42 -2.28
N VAL A 70 24.49 27.48 -1.00
CA VAL A 70 24.82 26.30 -0.17
C VAL A 70 23.62 25.78 0.62
N LYS A 71 22.54 26.55 0.72
CA LYS A 71 21.35 26.10 1.46
C LYS A 71 20.72 24.91 0.74
N ALA A 72 20.49 23.83 1.49
CA ALA A 72 19.72 22.70 0.99
C ALA A 72 18.35 23.22 0.50
N PRO A 73 17.85 22.74 -0.66
CA PRO A 73 16.49 23.05 -1.06
C PRO A 73 15.55 22.69 0.09
N ILE A 74 14.59 23.56 0.40
CA ILE A 74 13.51 23.19 1.30
C ILE A 74 12.52 22.42 0.42
N PRO A 75 12.12 21.18 0.77
CA PRO A 75 11.09 20.47 0.03
C PRO A 75 9.83 21.33 -0.03
N ALA A 76 9.27 21.50 -1.22
CA ALA A 76 8.01 22.21 -1.37
C ALA A 76 6.95 21.54 -0.47
N PRO A 77 6.17 22.32 0.30
CA PRO A 77 5.09 21.76 1.08
C PRO A 77 4.13 20.96 0.20
N VAL A 78 3.70 19.80 0.68
CA VAL A 78 2.70 18.98 -0.01
C VAL A 78 1.44 19.81 -0.23
N SER A 79 0.94 19.86 -1.47
CA SER A 79 -0.21 20.70 -1.79
C SER A 79 -1.42 20.36 -0.91
N PRO A 80 -2.19 21.36 -0.45
CA PRO A 80 -3.41 21.13 0.31
C PRO A 80 -4.41 20.19 -0.39
N GLU A 81 -4.47 20.23 -1.73
CA GLU A 81 -5.32 19.40 -2.57
C GLU A 81 -4.98 17.91 -2.45
N LEU A 82 -3.69 17.60 -2.42
CA LEU A 82 -3.18 16.24 -2.28
C LEU A 82 -3.47 15.70 -0.87
N GLN A 83 -3.22 16.50 0.17
CA GLN A 83 -3.54 16.12 1.55
C GLN A 83 -5.03 15.82 1.72
N ARG A 84 -5.91 16.68 1.16
CA ARG A 84 -7.37 16.46 1.17
C ARG A 84 -7.77 15.17 0.43
N THR A 85 -7.11 14.88 -0.69
CA THR A 85 -7.39 13.67 -1.50
C THR A 85 -7.02 12.41 -0.73
N VAL A 86 -5.81 12.34 -0.18
CA VAL A 86 -5.34 11.20 0.62
C VAL A 86 -6.24 10.97 1.83
N LYS A 87 -6.62 12.03 2.55
CA LYS A 87 -7.53 11.94 3.70
C LYS A 87 -8.87 11.33 3.30
N ARG A 88 -9.49 11.84 2.22
CA ARG A 88 -10.77 11.34 1.70
C ARG A 88 -10.72 9.87 1.32
N VAL A 89 -9.65 9.45 0.64
CA VAL A 89 -9.46 8.05 0.23
C VAL A 89 -9.29 7.15 1.46
N SER A 90 -8.52 7.61 2.46
CA SER A 90 -8.34 6.88 3.73
C SER A 90 -9.67 6.68 4.48
N GLU A 91 -10.47 7.74 4.62
CA GLU A 91 -11.79 7.68 5.26
C GLU A 91 -12.73 6.72 4.51
N MET A 92 -12.77 6.81 3.18
CA MET A 92 -13.57 5.92 2.35
C MET A 92 -13.13 4.46 2.51
N SER A 93 -11.82 4.20 2.52
CA SER A 93 -11.26 2.86 2.74
C SER A 93 -11.69 2.27 4.08
N GLN A 94 -11.65 3.06 5.15
CA GLN A 94 -12.12 2.60 6.47
C GLN A 94 -13.61 2.27 6.48
N LEU A 95 -14.45 3.07 5.82
CA LEU A 95 -15.89 2.80 5.71
C LEU A 95 -16.16 1.50 4.96
N VAL A 96 -15.49 1.28 3.82
CA VAL A 96 -15.62 0.06 3.02
C VAL A 96 -15.15 -1.16 3.82
N MET A 97 -13.98 -1.09 4.44
CA MET A 97 -13.46 -2.17 5.28
C MET A 97 -14.39 -2.48 6.46
N GLY A 98 -14.91 -1.47 7.13
CA GLY A 98 -15.88 -1.62 8.21
C GLY A 98 -17.18 -2.30 7.75
N ALA A 99 -17.67 -1.96 6.56
CA ALA A 99 -18.83 -2.62 5.97
C ALA A 99 -18.53 -4.10 5.65
N VAL A 100 -17.40 -4.40 5.00
CA VAL A 100 -17.00 -5.78 4.65
C VAL A 100 -16.90 -6.66 5.91
N VAL A 101 -16.30 -6.16 6.99
CA VAL A 101 -16.21 -6.90 8.26
C VAL A 101 -17.60 -7.17 8.84
N LYS A 102 -18.49 -6.17 8.85
CA LYS A 102 -19.89 -6.32 9.31
C LYS A 102 -20.66 -7.35 8.47
N PHE A 103 -20.52 -7.29 7.14
CA PHE A 103 -21.18 -8.24 6.23
C PHE A 103 -20.65 -9.66 6.38
N LYS A 104 -19.33 -9.84 6.52
CA LYS A 104 -18.72 -11.15 6.78
C LYS A 104 -19.24 -11.78 8.07
N GLY A 105 -19.44 -10.97 9.11
CA GLY A 105 -20.06 -11.41 10.37
C GLY A 105 -21.52 -11.87 10.19
N LYS A 106 -22.33 -11.11 9.46
CA LYS A 106 -23.75 -11.42 9.20
C LYS A 106 -23.94 -12.63 8.26
N ALA A 107 -23.12 -12.75 7.21
CA ALA A 107 -23.21 -13.86 6.26
C ALA A 107 -23.01 -15.22 6.93
N LYS A 108 -22.10 -15.31 7.92
CA LYS A 108 -21.90 -16.51 8.75
C LYS A 108 -23.12 -16.89 9.59
N GLN A 109 -24.03 -15.95 9.81
CA GLN A 109 -25.20 -16.12 10.67
C GLN A 109 -26.46 -16.55 9.91
N TRP A 110 -26.53 -16.30 8.59
CA TRP A 110 -27.73 -16.50 7.77
C TRP A 110 -27.62 -17.64 6.75
N VAL A 111 -26.48 -18.32 6.69
CA VAL A 111 -26.30 -19.48 5.82
C VAL A 111 -26.07 -20.71 6.69
N THR A 112 -26.94 -21.70 6.53
CA THR A 112 -26.75 -23.06 7.04
C THR A 112 -26.42 -23.98 5.87
N LEU A 113 -26.05 -25.22 6.15
CA LEU A 113 -25.75 -26.24 5.15
C LEU A 113 -26.93 -27.19 5.06
N ASP A 114 -27.38 -27.50 3.84
CA ASP A 114 -28.50 -28.40 3.61
C ASP A 114 -28.07 -29.86 3.76
N PRO A 115 -28.50 -30.60 4.81
CA PRO A 115 -28.11 -31.98 5.03
C PRO A 115 -28.64 -32.95 3.95
N GLU A 116 -29.70 -32.59 3.22
CA GLU A 116 -30.24 -33.41 2.12
C GLU A 116 -29.31 -33.41 0.91
N THR A 117 -28.54 -32.33 0.73
CA THR A 117 -27.60 -32.19 -0.39
C THR A 117 -26.21 -32.71 -0.06
N ALA A 118 -25.86 -32.77 1.23
CA ALA A 118 -24.51 -33.06 1.69
C ALA A 118 -23.98 -34.42 1.23
N SER A 119 -22.80 -34.44 0.63
CA SER A 119 -22.15 -35.68 0.24
C SER A 119 -21.93 -36.61 1.44
N PRO A 120 -22.03 -37.94 1.29
CA PRO A 120 -21.78 -38.88 2.38
C PRO A 120 -20.35 -38.81 2.94
N PHE A 121 -19.40 -38.22 2.22
CA PHE A 121 -18.03 -37.99 2.69
C PHE A 121 -17.91 -36.79 3.64
N LEU A 122 -18.98 -36.01 3.86
CA LEU A 122 -18.95 -34.78 4.66
C LEU A 122 -19.61 -34.95 6.02
N LEU A 123 -18.94 -34.48 7.06
CA LEU A 123 -19.43 -34.35 8.43
C LEU A 123 -19.95 -32.93 8.65
N LEU A 124 -21.24 -32.78 8.92
CA LEU A 124 -21.85 -31.51 9.31
C LEU A 124 -21.90 -31.38 10.83
N SER A 125 -21.66 -30.18 11.35
CA SER A 125 -21.96 -29.88 12.76
C SER A 125 -23.46 -29.91 13.04
N LYS A 126 -23.84 -30.08 14.31
CA LYS A 126 -25.25 -30.10 14.75
C LYS A 126 -26.03 -28.84 14.34
N ASP A 127 -25.37 -27.69 14.31
CA ASP A 127 -25.95 -26.41 13.89
C ASP A 127 -25.95 -26.21 12.36
N CYS A 128 -25.47 -27.19 11.60
CA CYS A 128 -25.32 -27.15 10.14
C CYS A 128 -24.53 -25.92 9.64
N ARG A 129 -23.61 -25.37 10.43
CA ARG A 129 -22.79 -24.20 10.01
C ARG A 129 -21.35 -24.53 9.66
N THR A 130 -20.90 -25.73 9.99
CA THR A 130 -19.55 -26.17 9.68
C THR A 130 -19.57 -27.52 9.01
N VAL A 131 -18.59 -27.72 8.13
CA VAL A 131 -18.40 -28.96 7.38
C VAL A 131 -16.95 -29.39 7.48
N ARG A 132 -16.73 -30.70 7.60
CA ARG A 132 -15.41 -31.32 7.55
C ARG A 132 -15.47 -32.54 6.64
N LEU A 133 -14.36 -32.88 6.02
CA LEU A 133 -14.22 -34.15 5.32
C LEU A 133 -14.11 -35.26 6.37
N GLY A 134 -14.92 -36.31 6.25
CA GLY A 134 -14.84 -37.49 7.10
C GLY A 134 -13.80 -38.48 6.58
N ASP A 135 -13.41 -39.43 7.44
CA ASP A 135 -12.42 -40.47 7.14
C ASP A 135 -12.95 -41.55 6.15
N GLY A 136 -14.22 -41.45 5.76
CA GLY A 136 -14.86 -42.38 4.84
C GLY A 136 -16.31 -42.00 4.56
N GLN A 137 -16.99 -42.86 3.79
CA GLN A 137 -18.38 -42.66 3.42
C GLN A 137 -19.30 -42.91 4.62
N GLN A 138 -20.07 -41.91 5.04
CA GLN A 138 -21.08 -42.08 6.07
C GLN A 138 -22.29 -42.85 5.54
N LYS A 139 -22.93 -43.59 6.45
CA LYS A 139 -24.16 -44.32 6.18
C LYS A 139 -25.37 -43.39 6.29
N LEU A 140 -25.57 -42.57 5.25
CA LEU A 140 -26.70 -41.67 5.12
C LEU A 140 -27.78 -42.26 4.20
N SER A 141 -29.02 -41.83 4.37
CA SER A 141 -30.11 -42.18 3.44
C SER A 141 -29.86 -41.57 2.06
N ASN A 142 -30.16 -42.35 1.03
CA ASN A 142 -30.11 -41.89 -0.35
C ASN A 142 -31.19 -40.83 -0.58
N SER A 143 -30.79 -39.67 -1.10
CA SER A 143 -31.68 -38.60 -1.57
C SER A 143 -31.26 -38.22 -2.97
N PRO A 144 -32.19 -37.97 -3.90
CA PRO A 144 -31.85 -37.55 -5.26
C PRO A 144 -31.14 -36.18 -5.32
N LYS A 145 -31.24 -35.37 -4.25
CA LYS A 145 -30.56 -34.07 -4.13
C LYS A 145 -29.09 -34.20 -3.67
N ARG A 146 -28.65 -35.40 -3.27
CA ARG A 146 -27.37 -35.61 -2.59
C ARG A 146 -26.21 -35.67 -3.59
N PHE A 147 -25.12 -34.97 -3.29
CA PHE A 147 -23.89 -35.07 -4.07
C PHE A 147 -23.20 -36.41 -3.84
N THR A 148 -23.17 -37.27 -4.87
CA THR A 148 -22.51 -38.58 -4.82
C THR A 148 -21.13 -38.58 -5.47
N GLY A 149 -20.89 -37.72 -6.46
CA GLY A 149 -19.62 -37.67 -7.23
C GLY A 149 -18.56 -36.72 -6.69
N SER A 150 -18.88 -35.87 -5.71
CA SER A 150 -17.93 -34.93 -5.10
C SER A 150 -18.27 -34.67 -3.63
N PRO A 151 -17.27 -34.36 -2.77
CA PRO A 151 -17.50 -34.00 -1.37
C PRO A 151 -18.04 -32.57 -1.26
N SER A 152 -19.27 -32.36 -1.73
CA SER A 152 -19.95 -31.06 -1.81
C SER A 152 -21.23 -31.03 -0.96
N VAL A 153 -21.66 -29.83 -0.59
CA VAL A 153 -22.92 -29.54 0.11
C VAL A 153 -23.41 -28.15 -0.31
N LEU A 154 -24.71 -27.96 -0.47
CA LEU A 154 -25.28 -26.63 -0.74
C LEU A 154 -25.53 -25.86 0.56
N GLY A 155 -25.42 -24.54 0.46
CA GLY A 155 -25.96 -23.65 1.48
C GLY A 155 -27.48 -23.59 1.40
N ALA A 156 -28.14 -23.58 2.55
CA ALA A 156 -29.54 -23.22 2.72
C ALA A 156 -29.63 -21.86 3.43
N GLN A 157 -30.75 -21.17 3.22
CA GLN A 157 -31.08 -20.00 4.03
C GLN A 157 -31.31 -20.46 5.47
N GLY A 158 -30.56 -19.85 6.40
CA GLY A 158 -30.59 -20.15 7.84
C GLY A 158 -31.72 -19.48 8.58
#